data_AF-A0AAW5C7M2-F1
#
_entry.id   AF-A0AAW5C7M2-F1
#
_cell.length_a   1.000
_cell.length_b   1.000
_cell.length_c   1.000
_cell.angle_alpha   90.00
_cell.angle_beta   90.00
_cell.angle_gamma   90.00
#
_symmetry.space_group_name_H-M   'P 1'
#
loop_
_entity.id
_entity.type
_entity.pdbx_description
1 polymer ?
#
loop_
_entity_poly.entity_id
_entity_poly.type
_entity_poly.pdbx_seq_one_letter_code
_entity_poly.pdbx_strand_id
1 'polypeptide(L)'
;MNLPICFFYEGKANKGMLRYKATFRCYSEWLERDSSDWDTRLALARVAALAGRTMKAVDIYEQLAGEDSLDFFVNYQLARLYQQIGKTVRAIGIYDRLYQTDTTNVILLKRIGDCYNRIGWSMNAVDHYLRAVCLDPEDGETVVKAVNLMMANTVLFQAYKKLTGKQQQEVMAAIRDTNRVADLCENNSGLKAVCLKKFPAAFQQPLKNLFVYLWENALRSPKFNDHFSTGLEDFIDKFIAENKSIEVCPFCALESFYDLQGQSRREIGHWLCKEQYPYLVVNFDNLVPIGHACTLVKHRCVYYPEYRLHLTFKRTGTNK
;
A
#
# COMPACT_ATOMS: atom_id res chain seq x y z
N MET A 1 2.69 27.73 49.67
CA MET A 1 2.07 27.72 48.32
C MET A 1 2.93 26.81 47.45
N ASN A 2 2.39 25.66 47.00
CA ASN A 2 3.13 24.73 46.14
C ASN A 2 3.35 25.36 44.76
N LEU A 3 4.47 26.07 44.59
CA LEU A 3 4.96 26.62 43.33
C LEU A 3 4.83 25.65 42.13
N PRO A 4 5.05 24.32 42.28
CA PRO A 4 4.90 23.39 41.17
C PRO A 4 3.48 23.43 40.57
N ILE A 5 2.45 23.35 41.42
CA ILE A 5 1.05 23.29 41.00
C ILE A 5 0.65 24.56 40.23
N CYS A 6 1.24 25.71 40.59
CA CYS A 6 0.99 26.98 39.91
C CYS A 6 1.38 26.93 38.42
N PHE A 7 2.53 26.36 38.06
CA PHE A 7 2.99 26.30 36.67
C PHE A 7 2.08 25.43 35.78
N PHE A 8 1.54 24.34 36.33
CA PHE A 8 0.59 23.50 35.60
C PHE A 8 -0.73 24.23 35.29
N TYR A 9 -1.34 24.89 36.29
CA TYR A 9 -2.58 25.66 36.08
C TYR A 9 -2.35 26.91 35.23
N GLU A 10 -1.22 27.59 35.38
CA GLU A 10 -0.83 28.71 34.52
C GLU A 10 -0.65 28.25 33.06
N GLY A 11 -0.04 27.08 32.84
CA GLY A 11 0.06 26.46 31.52
C GLY A 11 -1.32 26.18 30.91
N LYS A 12 -2.26 25.64 31.69
CA LYS A 12 -3.66 25.42 31.26
C LYS A 12 -4.37 26.73 30.90
N ALA A 13 -4.21 27.78 31.71
CA ALA A 13 -4.79 29.09 31.44
C ALA A 13 -4.23 29.72 30.15
N ASN A 14 -2.90 29.70 29.98
CA ASN A 14 -2.25 30.19 28.76
C ASN A 14 -2.67 29.40 27.51
N LYS A 15 -2.91 28.08 27.65
CA LYS A 15 -3.40 27.24 26.55
C LYS A 15 -4.80 27.66 26.12
N GLY A 16 -5.70 27.96 27.07
CA GLY A 16 -7.03 28.50 26.79
C GLY A 16 -6.99 29.85 26.07
N MET A 17 -5.96 30.65 26.34
CA MET A 17 -5.70 31.93 25.64
C MET A 17 -4.87 31.79 24.35
N LEU A 18 -4.62 30.55 23.88
CA LEU A 18 -3.81 30.25 22.69
C LEU A 18 -2.36 30.78 22.74
N ARG A 19 -1.83 31.06 23.94
CA ARG A 19 -0.47 31.56 24.17
C ARG A 19 0.54 30.41 24.18
N TYR A 20 0.68 29.71 23.06
CA TYR A 20 1.44 28.45 22.97
C TYR A 20 2.90 28.54 23.40
N LYS A 21 3.59 29.66 23.15
CA LYS A 21 4.98 29.86 23.60
C LYS A 21 5.09 29.93 25.13
N ALA A 22 4.14 30.62 25.78
CA ALA A 22 4.09 30.72 27.24
C ALA A 22 3.68 29.38 27.87
N THR A 23 2.68 28.70 27.30
CA THR A 23 2.28 27.36 27.73
C THR A 23 3.45 26.37 27.64
N PHE A 24 4.23 26.40 26.56
CA PHE A 24 5.40 25.53 26.40
C PHE A 24 6.40 25.73 27.55
N ARG A 25 6.67 26.99 27.93
CA ARG A 25 7.58 27.31 29.04
C ARG A 25 7.04 26.75 30.36
N CYS A 26 5.79 27.05 30.72
CA CYS A 26 5.20 26.59 31.97
C CYS A 26 5.16 25.05 32.09
N TYR A 27 4.84 24.34 31.00
CA TYR A 27 4.85 22.87 30.99
C TYR A 27 6.26 22.28 31.00
N SER A 28 7.25 22.96 30.40
CA SER A 28 8.65 22.51 30.49
C SER A 28 9.18 22.63 31.92
N GLU A 29 8.92 23.76 32.59
CA GLU A 29 9.32 24.00 33.99
C GLU A 29 8.62 23.05 34.98
N TRP A 30 7.39 22.62 34.67
CA TRP A 30 6.70 21.56 35.43
C TRP A 30 7.40 20.21 35.29
N LEU A 31 7.72 19.81 34.05
CA LEU A 31 8.33 18.51 33.75
C LEU A 31 9.79 18.38 34.20
N GLU A 32 10.49 19.49 34.47
CA GLU A 32 11.81 19.47 35.14
C GLU A 32 11.72 18.93 36.58
N ARG A 33 10.55 19.02 37.22
CA ARG A 33 10.33 18.56 38.60
C ARG A 33 9.62 17.22 38.68
N ASP A 34 8.66 16.99 37.80
CA ASP A 34 8.00 15.68 37.64
C ASP A 34 8.08 15.26 36.18
N SER A 35 9.11 14.49 35.85
CA SER A 35 9.34 14.01 34.49
C SER A 35 8.44 12.83 34.10
N SER A 36 7.68 12.26 35.04
CA SER A 36 6.91 11.03 34.82
C SER A 36 5.48 11.27 34.33
N ASP A 37 4.96 12.48 34.55
CA ASP A 37 3.59 12.88 34.19
C ASP A 37 3.34 12.76 32.67
N TRP A 38 2.71 11.66 32.27
CA TRP A 38 2.39 11.35 30.88
C TRP A 38 1.46 12.38 30.25
N ASP A 39 0.42 12.82 30.98
CA ASP A 39 -0.57 13.78 30.47
C ASP A 39 0.08 15.14 30.17
N THR A 40 0.99 15.58 31.04
CA THR A 40 1.72 16.83 30.80
C THR A 40 2.76 16.69 29.70
N ARG A 41 3.45 15.54 29.56
CA ARG A 41 4.33 15.26 28.41
C ARG A 41 3.56 15.30 27.09
N LEU A 42 2.39 14.68 27.03
CA LEU A 42 1.52 14.72 25.85
C LEU A 42 1.02 16.15 25.56
N ALA A 43 0.62 16.88 26.60
CA ALA A 43 0.19 18.27 26.46
C ALA A 43 1.33 19.17 25.96
N LEU A 44 2.56 18.96 26.45
CA LEU A 44 3.75 19.67 26.00
C LEU A 44 4.05 19.37 24.53
N ALA A 45 3.99 18.10 24.08
CA ALA A 45 4.20 17.72 22.69
C ALA A 45 3.23 18.44 21.73
N ARG A 46 1.94 18.48 22.10
CA ARG A 46 0.89 19.19 21.35
C ARG A 46 1.18 20.68 21.26
N VAL A 47 1.53 21.30 22.38
CA VAL A 47 1.81 22.73 22.45
C VAL A 47 3.10 23.06 21.69
N ALA A 48 4.10 22.20 21.73
CA ALA A 48 5.33 22.34 20.96
C ALA A 48 5.04 22.37 19.46
N ALA A 49 4.19 21.46 18.96
CA ALA A 49 3.74 21.45 17.58
C ALA A 49 3.02 22.76 17.20
N LEU A 50 2.07 23.22 18.04
CA LEU A 50 1.33 24.47 17.82
C LEU A 50 2.20 25.72 17.91
N ALA A 51 3.26 25.70 18.71
CA ALA A 51 4.23 26.79 18.85
C ALA A 51 5.26 26.84 17.69
N GLY A 52 5.14 25.96 16.69
CA GLY A 52 6.10 25.84 15.58
C GLY A 52 7.42 25.17 15.95
N ARG A 53 7.51 24.56 17.14
CA ARG A 53 8.70 23.82 17.60
C ARG A 53 8.60 22.36 17.17
N THR A 54 8.49 22.13 15.87
CA THR A 54 8.16 20.82 15.28
C THR A 54 9.13 19.72 15.68
N MET A 55 10.44 19.97 15.69
CA MET A 55 11.43 18.96 16.09
C MET A 55 11.28 18.55 17.55
N LYS A 56 11.12 19.52 18.47
CA LYS A 56 10.87 19.20 19.88
C LYS A 56 9.58 18.40 20.10
N ALA A 57 8.55 18.70 19.31
CA ALA A 57 7.31 17.92 19.36
C ALA A 57 7.56 16.47 18.93
N VAL A 58 8.31 16.26 17.84
CA VAL A 58 8.70 14.92 17.37
C VAL A 58 9.46 14.16 18.44
N ASP A 59 10.47 14.78 19.07
CA ASP A 59 11.27 14.11 20.11
C ASP A 59 10.41 13.61 21.27
N ILE A 60 9.46 14.45 21.76
CA ILE A 60 8.56 14.06 22.85
C ILE A 60 7.58 12.97 22.39
N TYR A 61 7.04 13.07 21.17
CA TYR A 61 6.15 12.05 20.62
C TYR A 61 6.86 10.71 20.36
N GLU A 62 8.14 10.71 19.97
CA GLU A 62 8.94 9.49 19.83
C GLU A 62 9.13 8.79 21.18
N GLN A 63 9.39 9.55 22.26
CA GLN A 63 9.46 8.99 23.62
C GLN A 63 8.14 8.36 24.04
N LEU A 64 7.02 9.08 23.87
CA LEU A 64 5.70 8.57 24.22
C LEU A 64 5.30 7.34 23.38
N ALA A 65 5.62 7.34 22.09
CA ALA A 65 5.35 6.20 21.20
C ALA A 65 6.22 4.97 21.52
N GLY A 66 7.36 5.15 22.20
CA GLY A 66 8.20 4.07 22.70
C GLY A 66 7.62 3.36 23.93
N GLU A 67 6.77 4.05 24.70
CA GLU A 67 6.05 3.47 25.86
C GLU A 67 4.85 2.64 25.41
N ASP A 68 4.06 3.16 24.47
CA ASP A 68 2.97 2.44 23.82
C ASP A 68 2.98 2.64 22.30
N SER A 69 3.40 1.58 21.60
CA SER A 69 3.53 1.58 20.14
C SER A 69 2.19 1.49 19.39
N LEU A 70 1.09 1.25 20.10
CA LEU A 70 -0.27 1.14 19.57
C LEU A 70 -1.21 2.24 20.08
N ASP A 71 -0.77 3.15 20.96
CA ASP A 71 -1.54 4.35 21.30
C ASP A 71 -1.83 5.14 20.02
N PHE A 72 -3.10 5.07 19.60
CA PHE A 72 -3.54 5.64 18.34
C PHE A 72 -3.26 7.15 18.29
N PHE A 73 -3.55 7.87 19.36
CA PHE A 73 -3.42 9.33 19.37
C PHE A 73 -1.95 9.73 19.24
N VAL A 74 -1.08 9.18 20.08
CA VAL A 74 0.36 9.48 20.10
C VAL A 74 0.98 9.14 18.76
N ASN A 75 0.78 7.91 18.27
CA ASN A 75 1.38 7.43 17.03
C ASN A 75 0.82 8.17 15.81
N TYR A 76 -0.48 8.47 15.77
CA TYR A 76 -1.06 9.26 14.68
C TYR A 76 -0.51 10.68 14.63
N GLN A 77 -0.32 11.35 15.79
CA GLN A 77 0.30 12.68 15.81
C GLN A 77 1.78 12.64 15.40
N LEU A 78 2.53 11.62 15.84
CA LEU A 78 3.92 11.43 15.43
C LEU A 78 4.03 11.24 13.91
N ALA A 79 3.20 10.37 13.33
CA ALA A 79 3.16 10.14 11.89
C ALA A 79 2.82 11.41 11.09
N ARG A 80 1.86 12.21 11.57
CA ARG A 80 1.53 13.51 10.97
C ARG A 80 2.71 14.48 11.00
N LEU A 81 3.43 14.56 12.11
CA LEU A 81 4.61 15.42 12.21
C LEU A 81 5.73 14.94 11.30
N TYR A 82 5.98 13.63 11.23
CA TYR A 82 6.92 13.03 10.28
C TYR A 82 6.55 13.33 8.83
N GLN A 83 5.27 13.25 8.47
CA GLN A 83 4.78 13.65 7.16
C GLN A 83 5.06 15.14 6.89
N GLN A 84 4.85 16.02 7.87
CA GLN A 84 5.09 17.47 7.74
C GLN A 84 6.57 17.77 7.46
N ILE A 85 7.50 17.16 8.20
CA ILE A 85 8.95 17.38 8.08
C ILE A 85 9.60 16.64 6.90
N GLY A 86 8.83 15.94 6.06
CA GLY A 86 9.33 15.21 4.90
C GLY A 86 9.90 13.83 5.20
N LYS A 87 9.83 13.35 6.45
CA LYS A 87 10.13 11.95 6.82
C LYS A 87 8.95 11.03 6.48
N THR A 88 8.47 11.12 5.25
CA THR A 88 7.21 10.51 4.80
C THR A 88 7.22 8.97 4.91
N VAL A 89 8.36 8.31 4.67
CA VAL A 89 8.49 6.85 4.83
C VAL A 89 8.28 6.40 6.29
N ARG A 90 8.81 7.14 7.26
CA ARG A 90 8.58 6.84 8.68
C ARG A 90 7.11 7.03 9.06
N ALA A 91 6.45 8.04 8.47
CA ALA A 91 5.02 8.26 8.68
C ALA A 91 4.19 7.08 8.16
N ILE A 92 4.51 6.55 6.97
CA ILE A 92 3.84 5.36 6.40
C ILE A 92 3.93 4.18 7.35
N GLY A 93 5.13 3.84 7.85
CA GLY A 93 5.29 2.70 8.75
C GLY A 93 4.48 2.80 10.05
N ILE A 94 4.28 4.00 10.58
CA ILE A 94 3.43 4.22 11.75
C ILE A 94 1.94 4.12 11.36
N TYR A 95 1.53 4.77 10.26
CA TYR A 95 0.14 4.68 9.80
C TYR A 95 -0.27 3.25 9.45
N ASP A 96 0.60 2.46 8.82
CA ASP A 96 0.35 1.06 8.48
C ASP A 96 0.17 0.21 9.74
N ARG A 97 1.01 0.42 10.77
CA ARG A 97 0.86 -0.27 12.06
C ARG A 97 -0.50 0.05 12.71
N LEU A 98 -0.90 1.32 12.72
CA LEU A 98 -2.21 1.72 13.22
C LEU A 98 -3.34 1.13 12.37
N TYR A 99 -3.17 1.07 11.06
CA TYR A 99 -4.16 0.52 10.14
C TYR A 99 -4.38 -0.99 10.33
N GLN A 100 -3.33 -1.73 10.72
CA GLN A 100 -3.47 -3.15 11.05
C GLN A 100 -4.36 -3.40 12.28
N THR A 101 -4.54 -2.41 13.16
CA THR A 101 -5.45 -2.53 14.32
C THR A 101 -6.92 -2.28 13.96
N ASP A 102 -7.15 -1.40 12.98
CA ASP A 102 -8.47 -1.10 12.44
C ASP A 102 -8.38 -0.90 10.92
N THR A 103 -8.65 -1.99 10.20
CA THR A 103 -8.56 -2.04 8.74
C THR A 103 -9.70 -1.29 8.05
N THR A 104 -10.70 -0.81 8.80
CA THR A 104 -11.83 -0.03 8.29
C THR A 104 -11.62 1.47 8.42
N ASN A 105 -10.49 1.89 8.99
CA ASN A 105 -10.18 3.29 9.22
C ASN A 105 -9.87 4.04 7.92
N VAL A 106 -10.88 4.71 7.37
CA VAL A 106 -10.78 5.52 6.14
C VAL A 106 -9.73 6.63 6.26
N ILE A 107 -9.59 7.21 7.45
CA ILE A 107 -8.63 8.30 7.69
C ILE A 107 -7.20 7.80 7.48
N LEU A 108 -6.86 6.62 8.02
CA LEU A 108 -5.53 6.05 7.86
C LEU A 108 -5.24 5.71 6.40
N LEU A 109 -6.18 5.10 5.67
CA LEU A 109 -6.04 4.84 4.23
C LEU A 109 -5.76 6.12 3.45
N LYS A 110 -6.48 7.21 3.72
CA LYS A 110 -6.23 8.52 3.11
C LYS A 110 -4.84 9.05 3.44
N ARG A 111 -4.40 8.96 4.70
CA ARG A 111 -3.07 9.44 5.13
C ARG A 111 -1.94 8.65 4.49
N ILE A 112 -2.09 7.34 4.39
CA ILE A 112 -1.14 6.46 3.70
C ILE A 112 -1.09 6.81 2.21
N GLY A 113 -2.26 6.98 1.56
CA GLY A 113 -2.36 7.44 0.17
C GLY A 113 -1.70 8.80 -0.06
N ASP A 114 -1.93 9.78 0.81
CA ASP A 114 -1.29 11.11 0.77
C ASP A 114 0.24 11.00 0.91
N CYS A 115 0.72 10.09 1.76
CA CYS A 115 2.15 9.83 1.92
C CYS A 115 2.76 9.21 0.67
N TYR A 116 2.14 8.17 0.11
CA TYR A 116 2.59 7.53 -1.13
C TYR A 116 2.62 8.51 -2.31
N ASN A 117 1.60 9.37 -2.41
CA ASN A 117 1.56 10.41 -3.44
C ASN A 117 2.74 11.38 -3.29
N ARG A 118 3.01 11.84 -2.06
CA ARG A 118 4.09 12.80 -1.79
C ARG A 118 5.49 12.27 -2.12
N ILE A 119 5.71 10.96 -2.01
CA ILE A 119 6.99 10.32 -2.40
C ILE A 119 7.05 9.92 -3.88
N GLY A 120 5.99 10.19 -4.66
CA GLY A 120 5.92 9.90 -6.09
C GLY A 120 5.43 8.50 -6.45
N TRP A 121 4.89 7.74 -5.48
CA TRP A 121 4.44 6.36 -5.65
C TRP A 121 2.95 6.34 -5.97
N SER A 122 2.60 6.83 -7.15
CA SER A 122 1.21 7.12 -7.54
C SER A 122 0.31 5.89 -7.53
N MET A 123 0.81 4.69 -7.86
CA MET A 123 -0.02 3.48 -7.89
C MET A 123 -0.42 3.01 -6.48
N ASN A 124 0.52 3.02 -5.53
CA ASN A 124 0.21 2.73 -4.12
C ASN A 124 -0.77 3.77 -3.57
N ALA A 125 -0.59 5.04 -3.92
CA ALA A 125 -1.52 6.09 -3.54
C ALA A 125 -2.93 5.82 -4.09
N VAL A 126 -3.05 5.44 -5.37
CA VAL A 126 -4.34 5.08 -5.99
C VAL A 126 -5.00 3.90 -5.28
N ASP A 127 -4.26 2.82 -4.98
CA ASP A 127 -4.82 1.66 -4.25
C ASP A 127 -5.46 2.09 -2.91
N HIS A 128 -4.72 2.86 -2.11
CA HIS A 128 -5.18 3.30 -0.79
C HIS A 128 -6.35 4.27 -0.90
N TYR A 129 -6.35 5.16 -1.89
CA TYR A 129 -7.50 6.03 -2.12
C TYR A 129 -8.73 5.27 -2.63
N LEU A 130 -8.56 4.26 -3.50
CA LEU A 130 -9.69 3.44 -3.97
C LEU A 130 -10.29 2.61 -2.84
N ARG A 131 -9.46 2.03 -1.97
CA ARG A 131 -9.92 1.33 -0.76
C ARG A 131 -10.65 2.28 0.20
N ALA A 132 -10.17 3.51 0.35
CA ALA A 132 -10.87 4.54 1.12
C ALA A 132 -12.23 4.90 0.49
N VAL A 133 -12.32 5.06 -0.83
CA VAL A 133 -13.58 5.30 -1.56
C VAL A 133 -14.56 4.13 -1.45
N CYS A 134 -14.08 2.88 -1.41
CA CYS A 134 -14.96 1.73 -1.18
C CYS A 134 -15.62 1.74 0.21
N LEU A 135 -14.94 2.30 1.21
CA LEU A 135 -15.45 2.39 2.58
C LEU A 135 -16.28 3.66 2.82
N ASP A 136 -15.94 4.75 2.14
CA ASP A 136 -16.70 6.02 2.15
C ASP A 136 -16.83 6.57 0.72
N PRO A 137 -17.87 6.15 -0.01
CA PRO A 137 -18.09 6.60 -1.39
C PRO A 137 -18.52 8.07 -1.54
N GLU A 138 -18.95 8.72 -0.46
CA GLU A 138 -19.43 10.11 -0.47
C GLU A 138 -18.29 11.13 -0.26
N ASP A 139 -17.09 10.67 0.11
CA ASP A 139 -15.91 11.51 0.27
C ASP A 139 -15.36 11.99 -1.09
N GLY A 140 -15.96 13.07 -1.58
CA GLY A 140 -15.59 13.71 -2.85
C GLY A 140 -14.12 14.15 -2.91
N GLU A 141 -13.48 14.48 -1.79
CA GLU A 141 -12.05 14.85 -1.78
C GLU A 141 -11.17 13.65 -2.13
N THR A 142 -11.45 12.48 -1.53
CA THR A 142 -10.69 11.26 -1.78
C THR A 142 -10.95 10.71 -3.18
N VAL A 143 -12.20 10.79 -3.66
CA VAL A 143 -12.56 10.47 -5.05
C VAL A 143 -11.74 11.34 -6.02
N VAL A 144 -11.70 12.65 -5.80
CA VAL A 144 -10.92 13.58 -6.63
C VAL A 144 -9.43 13.26 -6.57
N LYS A 145 -8.86 12.91 -5.41
CA LYS A 145 -7.44 12.51 -5.29
C LYS A 145 -7.12 11.22 -6.05
N ALA A 146 -7.94 10.18 -5.90
CA ALA A 146 -7.81 8.92 -6.64
C ALA A 146 -7.87 9.17 -8.15
N VAL A 147 -8.90 9.92 -8.58
CA VAL A 147 -9.10 10.33 -9.96
C VAL A 147 -7.91 11.13 -10.46
N ASN A 148 -7.46 12.19 -9.78
CA ASN A 148 -6.31 13.04 -10.12
C ASN A 148 -5.02 12.24 -10.33
N LEU A 149 -4.78 11.22 -9.52
CA LEU A 149 -3.59 10.37 -9.65
C LEU A 149 -3.71 9.35 -10.77
N MET A 150 -4.92 8.82 -10.99
CA MET A 150 -5.22 8.11 -12.23
C MET A 150 -5.07 9.07 -13.44
N MET A 151 -5.37 10.37 -13.29
CA MET A 151 -5.16 11.42 -14.28
C MET A 151 -3.71 11.84 -14.49
N ALA A 152 -2.82 11.59 -13.53
CA ALA A 152 -1.39 11.83 -13.71
C ALA A 152 -0.80 10.92 -14.80
N ASN A 153 -1.48 9.80 -15.13
CA ASN A 153 -1.40 9.20 -16.46
C ASN A 153 -2.49 9.82 -17.36
N THR A 154 -2.20 11.01 -17.90
CA THR A 154 -3.18 11.89 -18.55
C THR A 154 -3.95 11.19 -19.67
N VAL A 155 -3.31 10.27 -20.36
CA VAL A 155 -3.90 9.52 -21.48
C VAL A 155 -4.93 8.49 -20.99
N LEU A 156 -4.64 7.73 -19.94
CA LEU A 156 -5.55 6.71 -19.40
C LEU A 156 -6.80 7.34 -18.82
N PHE A 157 -6.63 8.42 -18.07
CA PHE A 157 -7.78 9.07 -17.48
C PHE A 157 -8.64 9.82 -18.49
N GLN A 158 -8.05 10.48 -19.48
CA GLN A 158 -8.84 11.07 -20.57
C GLN A 158 -9.67 10.00 -21.29
N ALA A 159 -9.12 8.79 -21.46
CA ALA A 159 -9.87 7.68 -22.01
C ALA A 159 -11.00 7.20 -21.06
N TYR A 160 -10.73 7.13 -19.74
CA TYR A 160 -11.72 6.75 -18.74
C TYR A 160 -12.87 7.75 -18.60
N LYS A 161 -12.58 9.06 -18.63
CA LYS A 161 -13.57 10.13 -18.52
C LYS A 161 -14.52 10.17 -19.72
N LYS A 162 -14.09 9.71 -20.90
CA LYS A 162 -14.92 9.58 -22.09
C LYS A 162 -15.93 8.43 -22.02
N LEU A 163 -15.81 7.56 -21.03
CA LEU A 163 -16.73 6.44 -20.81
C LEU A 163 -18.01 6.92 -20.12
N THR A 164 -19.11 6.20 -20.34
CA THR A 164 -20.36 6.44 -19.61
C THR A 164 -20.23 5.99 -18.15
N GLY A 165 -21.05 6.52 -17.24
CA GLY A 165 -21.01 6.12 -15.83
C GLY A 165 -21.16 4.61 -15.61
N LYS A 166 -21.97 3.93 -16.44
CA LYS A 166 -22.09 2.46 -16.43
C LYS A 166 -20.79 1.78 -16.86
N GLN A 167 -20.17 2.22 -17.95
CA GLN A 167 -18.90 1.68 -18.42
C GLN A 167 -17.77 1.88 -17.41
N GLN A 168 -17.76 3.01 -16.70
CA GLN A 168 -16.82 3.27 -15.62
C GLN A 168 -16.96 2.25 -14.48
N GLN A 169 -18.19 2.00 -14.02
CA GLN A 169 -18.47 0.99 -13.01
C GLN A 169 -18.07 -0.42 -13.46
N GLU A 170 -18.41 -0.80 -14.70
CA GLU A 170 -18.03 -2.09 -15.29
C GLU A 170 -16.51 -2.24 -15.37
N VAL A 171 -15.80 -1.19 -15.78
CA VAL A 171 -14.32 -1.18 -15.86
C VAL A 171 -13.71 -1.41 -14.47
N MET A 172 -14.16 -0.66 -13.47
CA MET A 172 -13.62 -0.74 -12.10
C MET A 172 -13.92 -2.10 -11.46
N ALA A 173 -15.15 -2.61 -11.63
CA ALA A 173 -15.53 -3.94 -11.17
C ALA A 173 -14.68 -5.03 -11.82
N ALA A 174 -14.51 -4.98 -13.14
CA ALA A 174 -13.70 -5.93 -13.90
C ALA A 174 -12.22 -5.92 -13.46
N ILE A 175 -11.61 -4.74 -13.28
CA ILE A 175 -10.22 -4.62 -12.80
C ILE A 175 -10.11 -5.16 -11.38
N ARG A 176 -11.02 -4.80 -10.47
CA ARG A 176 -11.05 -5.28 -9.08
C ARG A 176 -11.18 -6.81 -9.03
N ASP A 177 -12.19 -7.36 -9.70
CA ASP A 177 -12.51 -8.78 -9.64
C ASP A 177 -11.44 -9.64 -10.32
N THR A 178 -10.86 -9.16 -11.43
CA THR A 178 -9.77 -9.87 -12.11
C THR A 178 -8.45 -9.85 -11.32
N ASN A 179 -8.26 -8.88 -10.41
CA ASN A 179 -7.07 -8.82 -9.54
C ASN A 179 -7.11 -9.79 -8.35
N ARG A 180 -8.27 -10.40 -8.05
CA ARG A 180 -8.40 -11.44 -7.02
C ARG A 180 -8.02 -12.80 -7.57
N VAL A 181 -6.75 -12.94 -7.95
CA VAL A 181 -6.23 -14.10 -8.66
C VAL A 181 -6.42 -15.40 -7.86
N ALA A 182 -6.20 -15.37 -6.54
CA ALA A 182 -6.43 -16.53 -5.69
C ALA A 182 -7.89 -17.03 -5.75
N ASP A 183 -8.86 -16.12 -5.62
CA ASP A 183 -10.30 -16.46 -5.73
C ASP A 183 -10.64 -17.06 -7.10
N LEU A 184 -10.06 -16.52 -8.17
CA LEU A 184 -10.23 -17.03 -9.53
C LEU A 184 -9.65 -18.44 -9.70
N CYS A 185 -8.50 -18.73 -9.08
CA CYS A 185 -7.87 -20.06 -9.10
C CYS A 185 -8.70 -21.11 -8.34
N GLU A 186 -9.30 -20.72 -7.22
CA GLU A 186 -10.15 -21.61 -6.41
C GLU A 186 -11.52 -21.87 -7.04
N ASN A 187 -11.82 -21.22 -8.17
CA ASN A 187 -13.15 -21.19 -8.79
C ASN A 187 -14.23 -20.77 -7.77
N ASN A 188 -13.85 -19.89 -6.85
CA ASN A 188 -14.66 -19.49 -5.72
C ASN A 188 -15.54 -18.31 -6.15
N SER A 189 -16.86 -18.55 -6.20
CA SER A 189 -17.91 -17.56 -6.56
C SER A 189 -17.87 -17.04 -8.01
N GLY A 190 -18.97 -16.45 -8.48
CA GLY A 190 -19.25 -16.09 -9.90
C GLY A 190 -18.36 -15.01 -10.54
N LEU A 191 -17.10 -14.93 -10.15
CA LEU A 191 -16.09 -14.03 -10.67
C LEU A 191 -15.57 -14.53 -12.01
N LYS A 192 -15.37 -13.61 -12.95
CA LYS A 192 -14.83 -13.90 -14.27
C LYS A 192 -13.72 -12.92 -14.60
N ALA A 193 -12.57 -13.45 -14.99
CA ALA A 193 -11.48 -12.63 -15.51
C ALA A 193 -11.92 -11.96 -16.82
N VAL A 194 -11.77 -10.64 -16.91
CA VAL A 194 -12.25 -9.86 -18.06
C VAL A 194 -11.09 -9.52 -19.00
N CYS A 195 -11.03 -10.11 -20.19
CA CYS A 195 -9.95 -9.80 -21.13
C CYS A 195 -9.92 -8.30 -21.50
N LEU A 196 -8.73 -7.76 -21.80
CA LEU A 196 -8.54 -6.37 -22.25
C LEU A 196 -9.51 -5.98 -23.37
N LYS A 197 -9.71 -6.90 -24.33
CA LYS A 197 -10.57 -6.72 -25.50
C LYS A 197 -12.04 -6.44 -25.16
N LYS A 198 -12.48 -6.77 -23.93
CA LYS A 198 -13.84 -6.53 -23.44
C LYS A 198 -14.03 -5.11 -22.89
N PHE A 199 -12.96 -4.39 -22.56
CA PHE A 199 -13.07 -2.98 -22.19
C PHE A 199 -13.39 -2.10 -23.41
N PRO A 200 -13.94 -0.90 -23.20
CA PRO A 200 -14.14 0.07 -24.27
C PRO A 200 -12.85 0.35 -25.06
N ALA A 201 -12.94 0.36 -26.39
CA ALA A 201 -11.77 0.44 -27.28
C ALA A 201 -10.82 1.61 -26.95
N ALA A 202 -11.38 2.78 -26.63
CA ALA A 202 -10.61 3.97 -26.25
C ALA A 202 -9.77 3.78 -24.97
N PHE A 203 -10.18 2.86 -24.08
CA PHE A 203 -9.55 2.60 -22.78
C PHE A 203 -8.48 1.49 -22.85
N GLN A 204 -8.53 0.61 -23.86
CA GLN A 204 -7.66 -0.56 -23.95
C GLN A 204 -6.17 -0.21 -24.07
N GLN A 205 -5.80 0.63 -25.04
CA GLN A 205 -4.40 0.95 -25.29
C GLN A 205 -3.75 1.76 -24.14
N PRO A 206 -4.42 2.79 -23.58
CA PRO A 206 -3.87 3.50 -22.43
C PRO A 206 -3.66 2.59 -21.22
N LEU A 207 -4.59 1.66 -20.97
CA LEU A 207 -4.48 0.71 -19.86
C LEU A 207 -3.29 -0.23 -20.07
N LYS A 208 -3.15 -0.77 -21.28
CA LYS A 208 -2.01 -1.62 -21.65
C LYS A 208 -0.68 -0.89 -21.46
N ASN A 209 -0.57 0.35 -21.95
CA ASN A 209 0.67 1.13 -21.89
C ASN A 209 1.13 1.36 -20.44
N LEU A 210 0.20 1.72 -19.55
CA LEU A 210 0.51 1.94 -18.14
C LEU A 210 1.15 0.69 -17.52
N PHE A 211 0.51 -0.46 -17.65
CA PHE A 211 0.96 -1.65 -16.96
C PHE A 211 2.20 -2.30 -17.58
N VAL A 212 2.39 -2.17 -18.90
CA VAL A 212 3.67 -2.52 -19.54
C VAL A 212 4.80 -1.64 -18.98
N TYR A 213 4.59 -0.33 -18.88
CA TYR A 213 5.57 0.57 -18.29
C TYR A 213 5.91 0.18 -16.84
N LEU A 214 4.89 -0.12 -16.02
CA LEU A 214 5.10 -0.55 -14.62
C LEU A 214 5.90 -1.86 -14.53
N TRP A 215 5.60 -2.84 -15.40
CA TRP A 215 6.33 -4.11 -15.46
C TRP A 215 7.80 -3.91 -15.85
N GLU A 216 8.06 -3.08 -16.86
CA GLU A 216 9.40 -2.89 -17.42
C GLU A 216 10.28 -2.01 -16.53
N ASN A 217 9.71 -1.01 -15.87
CA ASN A 217 10.48 0.05 -15.20
C ASN A 217 10.29 0.09 -13.68
N ALA A 218 9.08 -0.13 -13.17
CA ALA A 218 8.80 0.04 -11.74
C ALA A 218 9.26 -1.16 -10.90
N LEU A 219 8.92 -2.39 -11.34
CA LEU A 219 9.25 -3.62 -10.60
C LEU A 219 10.74 -3.98 -10.60
N ARG A 220 11.48 -3.47 -11.59
CA ARG A 220 12.92 -3.73 -11.76
C ARG A 220 13.79 -2.62 -11.19
N SER A 221 13.17 -1.57 -10.63
CA SER A 221 13.90 -0.46 -10.02
C SER A 221 14.51 -0.92 -8.69
N PRO A 222 15.79 -0.63 -8.40
CA PRO A 222 16.40 -0.93 -7.09
C PRO A 222 15.61 -0.36 -5.91
N LYS A 223 14.97 0.81 -6.13
CA LYS A 223 14.11 1.48 -5.13
C LYS A 223 12.84 0.69 -4.76
N PHE A 224 12.46 -0.30 -5.57
CA PHE A 224 11.35 -1.21 -5.28
C PHE A 224 11.74 -2.20 -4.17
N ASN A 225 12.94 -2.79 -4.27
CA ASN A 225 13.47 -3.75 -3.29
C ASN A 225 13.80 -3.10 -1.93
N ASP A 226 14.09 -1.79 -1.90
CA ASP A 226 14.36 -1.04 -0.66
C ASP A 226 13.12 -0.87 0.25
N HIS A 227 11.91 -1.15 -0.26
CA HIS A 227 10.65 -0.76 0.41
C HIS A 227 9.69 -1.91 0.66
N PHE A 228 9.63 -2.88 -0.26
CA PHE A 228 8.94 -4.13 -0.01
C PHE A 228 9.96 -5.09 0.58
N SER A 229 9.75 -5.59 1.80
CA SER A 229 10.63 -6.59 2.45
C SER A 229 10.85 -7.88 1.65
N THR A 230 10.19 -7.97 0.48
CA THR A 230 10.38 -8.98 -0.54
C THR A 230 10.36 -8.28 -1.92
N GLY A 231 11.50 -8.20 -2.59
CA GLY A 231 11.56 -7.84 -4.01
C GLY A 231 10.89 -8.89 -4.90
N LEU A 232 10.86 -8.65 -6.22
CA LEU A 232 10.42 -9.68 -7.18
C LEU A 232 11.23 -10.98 -7.00
N GLU A 233 12.52 -10.83 -6.72
CA GLU A 233 13.45 -11.92 -6.44
C GLU A 233 13.09 -12.70 -5.18
N ASP A 234 12.87 -12.01 -4.05
CA ASP A 234 12.52 -12.66 -2.79
C ASP A 234 11.14 -13.32 -2.85
N PHE A 235 10.20 -12.74 -3.61
CA PHE A 235 8.89 -13.34 -3.87
C PHE A 235 9.03 -14.69 -4.57
N ILE A 236 9.90 -14.79 -5.59
CA ILE A 236 10.17 -16.06 -6.28
C ILE A 236 10.76 -17.07 -5.32
N ASP A 237 11.78 -16.67 -4.55
CA ASP A 237 12.48 -17.56 -3.64
C ASP A 237 11.52 -18.10 -2.57
N LYS A 238 10.66 -17.23 -2.02
CA LYS A 238 9.60 -17.62 -1.09
C LYS A 238 8.57 -18.54 -1.74
N PHE A 239 8.11 -18.23 -2.95
CA PHE A 239 7.16 -19.07 -3.68
C PHE A 239 7.72 -20.47 -3.91
N ILE A 240 8.98 -20.60 -4.33
CA ILE A 240 9.65 -21.90 -4.53
C ILE A 240 9.78 -22.63 -3.20
N ALA A 241 10.19 -21.94 -2.13
CA ALA A 241 10.34 -22.53 -0.81
C ALA A 241 9.02 -23.05 -0.22
N GLU A 242 7.90 -22.38 -0.50
CA GLU A 242 6.55 -22.79 -0.08
C GLU A 242 5.97 -23.91 -0.96
N ASN A 243 6.40 -23.99 -2.22
CA ASN A 243 5.88 -24.92 -3.22
C ASN A 243 6.95 -25.92 -3.70
N LYS A 244 7.77 -26.45 -2.78
CA LYS A 244 8.85 -27.42 -3.08
C LYS A 244 8.40 -28.68 -3.79
N SER A 245 7.11 -29.01 -3.75
CA SER A 245 6.54 -30.16 -4.47
C SER A 245 6.35 -29.92 -5.97
N ILE A 246 6.57 -28.69 -6.48
CA ILE A 246 6.48 -28.41 -7.91
C ILE A 246 7.78 -28.88 -8.59
N GLU A 247 7.75 -30.11 -9.10
CA GLU A 247 8.86 -30.75 -9.81
C GLU A 247 8.80 -30.55 -11.33
N VAL A 248 7.67 -30.07 -11.87
CA VAL A 248 7.45 -29.86 -13.30
C VAL A 248 6.80 -28.51 -13.58
N CYS A 249 7.02 -27.98 -14.77
CA CYS A 249 6.46 -26.71 -15.23
C CYS A 249 4.92 -26.74 -15.16
N PRO A 250 4.28 -25.77 -14.48
CA PRO A 250 2.83 -25.75 -14.29
C PRO A 250 2.03 -25.50 -15.59
N PHE A 251 2.72 -25.10 -16.66
CA PHE A 251 2.11 -24.80 -17.95
C PHE A 251 2.12 -26.00 -18.90
N CYS A 252 3.26 -26.66 -19.07
CA CYS A 252 3.39 -27.78 -20.00
C CYS A 252 3.38 -29.16 -19.33
N ALA A 253 3.71 -29.25 -18.03
CA ALA A 253 3.97 -30.50 -17.32
C ALA A 253 5.04 -31.41 -17.96
N LEU A 254 5.84 -30.89 -18.91
CA LEU A 254 6.88 -31.63 -19.64
C LEU A 254 8.29 -31.28 -19.16
N GLU A 255 8.52 -30.03 -18.77
CA GLU A 255 9.82 -29.58 -18.30
C GLU A 255 9.94 -29.79 -16.79
N SER A 256 10.96 -30.54 -16.35
CA SER A 256 11.27 -30.66 -14.93
C SER A 256 11.96 -29.41 -14.40
N PHE A 257 11.56 -29.00 -13.20
CA PHE A 257 12.23 -27.96 -12.45
C PHE A 257 13.35 -28.56 -11.61
N TYR A 258 14.58 -28.39 -12.07
CA TYR A 258 15.76 -28.68 -11.28
C TYR A 258 16.05 -27.50 -10.33
N ASP A 259 16.37 -27.79 -9.06
CA ASP A 259 16.76 -26.79 -8.06
C ASP A 259 18.22 -27.04 -7.66
N LEU A 260 19.13 -26.84 -8.61
CA LEU A 260 20.55 -27.10 -8.41
C LEU A 260 21.23 -25.89 -7.78
N GLN A 261 22.10 -26.13 -6.80
CA GLN A 261 22.87 -25.08 -6.15
C GLN A 261 23.75 -24.35 -7.18
N GLY A 262 23.57 -23.04 -7.32
CA GLY A 262 24.30 -22.20 -8.28
C GLY A 262 23.65 -22.10 -9.67
N GLN A 263 22.47 -22.71 -9.89
CA GLN A 263 21.70 -22.51 -11.11
C GLN A 263 21.15 -21.07 -11.19
N SER A 264 21.06 -20.53 -12.41
CA SER A 264 20.37 -19.26 -12.66
C SER A 264 18.90 -19.34 -12.21
N ARG A 265 18.39 -18.27 -11.60
CA ARG A 265 17.00 -18.18 -11.13
C ARG A 265 16.01 -18.54 -12.24
N ARG A 266 14.90 -19.19 -11.86
CA ARG A 266 13.84 -19.62 -12.77
C ARG A 266 13.14 -18.41 -13.39
N GLU A 267 12.71 -18.56 -14.64
CA GLU A 267 11.91 -17.55 -15.31
C GLU A 267 10.50 -17.51 -14.71
N ILE A 268 9.89 -16.32 -14.72
CA ILE A 268 8.53 -16.09 -14.22
C ILE A 268 7.58 -15.89 -15.41
N GLY A 269 6.51 -16.67 -15.43
CA GLY A 269 5.36 -16.50 -16.30
C GLY A 269 4.20 -15.83 -15.57
N HIS A 270 3.18 -15.44 -16.35
CA HIS A 270 1.92 -14.96 -15.83
C HIS A 270 0.86 -16.04 -15.96
N TRP A 271 0.13 -16.34 -14.88
CA TRP A 271 -0.98 -17.29 -14.91
C TRP A 271 -2.05 -16.84 -15.91
N LEU A 272 -2.55 -15.61 -15.74
CA LEU A 272 -3.34 -14.89 -16.74
C LEU A 272 -2.39 -14.18 -17.71
N CYS A 273 -2.44 -14.61 -18.97
CA CYS A 273 -1.55 -14.15 -20.04
C CYS A 273 -1.51 -12.61 -20.15
N LYS A 274 -0.29 -12.04 -20.09
CA LYS A 274 -0.04 -10.59 -20.18
C LYS A 274 -0.61 -9.91 -21.43
N GLU A 275 -0.76 -10.64 -22.53
CA GLU A 275 -1.31 -10.08 -23.78
C GLU A 275 -2.81 -9.84 -23.69
N GLN A 276 -3.51 -10.70 -22.95
CA GLN A 276 -4.95 -10.63 -22.74
C GLN A 276 -5.31 -9.84 -21.48
N TYR A 277 -4.46 -9.89 -20.45
CA TYR A 277 -4.66 -9.28 -19.13
C TYR A 277 -3.46 -8.44 -18.72
N PRO A 278 -3.07 -7.42 -19.52
CA PRO A 278 -1.87 -6.63 -19.25
C PRO A 278 -1.93 -5.89 -17.92
N TYR A 279 -3.12 -5.62 -17.40
CA TYR A 279 -3.29 -4.92 -16.12
C TYR A 279 -3.06 -5.81 -14.88
N LEU A 280 -2.71 -7.08 -15.07
CA LEU A 280 -2.32 -8.00 -14.00
C LEU A 280 -0.81 -8.29 -13.97
N VAL A 281 -0.02 -7.70 -14.87
CA VAL A 281 1.41 -8.06 -15.00
C VAL A 281 2.22 -7.75 -13.74
N VAL A 282 1.77 -6.77 -12.95
CA VAL A 282 2.40 -6.37 -11.68
C VAL A 282 1.74 -6.96 -10.45
N ASN A 283 0.71 -7.78 -10.62
CA ASN A 283 0.08 -8.50 -9.52
C ASN A 283 0.90 -9.76 -9.24
N PHE A 284 1.51 -9.85 -8.06
CA PHE A 284 2.39 -10.96 -7.69
C PHE A 284 1.62 -12.28 -7.57
N ASP A 285 0.30 -12.21 -7.37
CA ASP A 285 -0.57 -13.38 -7.34
C ASP A 285 -0.75 -14.00 -8.72
N ASN A 286 -0.48 -13.21 -9.77
CA ASN A 286 -0.49 -13.65 -11.15
C ASN A 286 0.88 -14.19 -11.62
N LEU A 287 1.91 -14.17 -10.78
CA LEU A 287 3.28 -14.58 -11.13
C LEU A 287 3.56 -16.02 -10.69
N VAL A 288 4.00 -16.85 -11.64
CA VAL A 288 4.27 -18.28 -11.42
C VAL A 288 5.56 -18.73 -12.14
N PRO A 289 6.38 -19.63 -11.56
CA PRO A 289 7.54 -20.18 -12.24
C PRO A 289 7.14 -20.87 -13.56
N ILE A 290 7.95 -20.68 -14.60
CA ILE A 290 7.74 -21.26 -15.93
C ILE A 290 9.02 -21.93 -16.45
N GLY A 291 8.86 -23.01 -17.21
CA GLY A 291 9.97 -23.70 -17.88
C GLY A 291 10.59 -22.87 -18.99
N HIS A 292 11.89 -23.01 -19.20
CA HIS A 292 12.64 -22.21 -20.17
C HIS A 292 12.13 -22.39 -21.60
N ALA A 293 11.77 -23.62 -22.01
CA ALA A 293 11.24 -23.84 -23.35
C ALA A 293 9.86 -23.21 -23.50
N CYS A 294 9.01 -23.27 -22.46
CA CYS A 294 7.74 -22.52 -22.41
C CYS A 294 7.92 -21.00 -22.52
N THR A 295 8.96 -20.42 -21.92
CA THR A 295 9.23 -18.98 -22.04
C THR A 295 9.65 -18.56 -23.45
N LEU A 296 10.41 -19.42 -24.15
CA LEU A 296 10.89 -19.15 -25.50
C LEU A 296 9.76 -19.17 -26.55
N VAL A 297 8.66 -19.87 -26.28
CA VAL A 297 7.44 -19.84 -27.11
C VAL A 297 6.67 -18.54 -26.83
N LYS A 298 7.25 -17.39 -27.22
CA LYS A 298 6.69 -16.04 -27.05
C LYS A 298 5.31 -15.80 -27.68
N HIS A 299 4.72 -16.77 -28.39
CA HIS A 299 3.60 -16.54 -29.31
C HIS A 299 2.43 -17.52 -29.23
N ARG A 300 2.38 -18.40 -28.23
CA ARG A 300 1.17 -19.21 -28.00
C ARG A 300 0.72 -19.01 -26.56
N CYS A 301 0.00 -17.92 -26.30
CA CYS A 301 -0.84 -17.81 -25.10
C CYS A 301 -1.93 -18.88 -25.17
N VAL A 302 -1.60 -20.10 -24.78
CA VAL A 302 -2.54 -21.21 -24.61
C VAL A 302 -2.81 -21.30 -23.12
N TYR A 303 -3.73 -20.48 -22.62
CA TYR A 303 -4.42 -20.83 -21.38
C TYR A 303 -5.89 -20.48 -21.52
N TYR A 304 -6.71 -21.50 -21.34
CA TYR A 304 -8.16 -21.40 -21.30
C TYR A 304 -8.54 -21.32 -19.82
N PRO A 305 -9.40 -20.37 -19.41
CA PRO A 305 -9.89 -20.25 -18.02
C PRO A 305 -10.66 -21.48 -17.50
N GLU A 306 -10.75 -22.53 -18.30
CA GLU A 306 -11.54 -23.74 -18.09
C GLU A 306 -10.67 -24.93 -17.64
N TYR A 307 -9.34 -24.81 -17.73
CA TYR A 307 -8.42 -25.81 -17.18
C TYR A 307 -8.08 -25.45 -15.74
N ARG A 308 -8.57 -26.27 -14.79
CA ARG A 308 -8.03 -26.31 -13.43
C ARG A 308 -6.52 -26.51 -13.53
N LEU A 309 -5.74 -25.58 -12.98
CA LEU A 309 -4.40 -25.95 -12.55
C LEU A 309 -4.55 -27.08 -11.54
N HIS A 310 -3.97 -28.23 -11.86
CA HIS A 310 -3.83 -29.36 -10.93
C HIS A 310 -2.89 -29.05 -9.75
N LEU A 311 -2.62 -27.78 -9.49
CA LEU A 311 -1.73 -27.28 -8.46
C LEU A 311 -2.54 -26.37 -7.56
N THR A 312 -3.06 -26.94 -6.46
CA THR A 312 -3.53 -26.17 -5.31
C THR A 312 -2.32 -25.47 -4.72
N PHE A 313 -2.07 -24.23 -5.14
CA PHE A 313 -0.97 -23.44 -4.62
C PHE A 313 -1.26 -23.12 -3.15
N LYS A 314 -0.47 -23.69 -2.25
CA LYS A 314 -0.57 -23.35 -0.83
C LYS A 314 0.03 -21.97 -0.65
N ARG A 315 -0.84 -20.99 -0.45
CA ARG A 315 -0.46 -19.75 0.23
C ARG A 315 -0.99 -19.86 1.63
N THR A 316 -0.17 -19.57 2.62
CA THR A 316 -0.66 -19.39 3.97
C THR A 316 -1.58 -18.17 3.99
N GLY A 317 -2.87 -18.39 3.73
CA GLY A 317 -3.87 -17.75 4.56
C GLY A 317 -3.65 -18.28 5.96
N THR A 318 -3.49 -17.39 6.92
CA THR A 318 -3.67 -17.72 8.33
C THR A 318 -5.09 -18.28 8.50
N ASN A 319 -5.23 -19.60 8.30
CA ASN A 319 -6.20 -20.41 9.01
C ASN A 319 -5.51 -20.90 10.26
N LYS A 320 -5.43 -20.02 11.26
CA LYS A 320 -5.61 -20.28 12.68
C LYS A 320 -6.02 -18.99 13.36
#